data_AF-A0A0S8G5D9-F1
#
_entry.id   AF-A0A0S8G5D9-F1
#
_cell.length_a   1.000
_cell.length_b   1.000
_cell.length_c   1.000
_cell.angle_alpha   90.00
_cell.angle_beta   90.00
_cell.angle_gamma   90.00
#
_symmetry.space_group_name_H-M   'P 1'
#
loop_
_entity.id
_entity.type
_entity.pdbx_description
1 polymer ?
#
loop_
_entity_poly.entity_id
_entity_poly.type
_entity_poly.pdbx_seq_one_letter_code
_entity_poly.pdbx_strand_id
1 'polypeptide(L)'
;MSDSIDVHGVIALIGTFSLPAIIVIVAFIVDYMKKKRHYETIQKALELGKDPEQIKALLAIEKPKTRANGIGFLKGGVVVAGIGAGLAFMALILAENEVFAPAALVLVLGLSLIIVYYLIRQRGKSN
;
A
#
# COMPACT_ATOMS: atom_id res chain seq x y z
N MET A 1 30.27 -0.97 -30.28
CA MET A 1 29.00 -0.45 -30.78
C MET A 1 28.12 -1.63 -31.18
N SER A 2 27.32 -2.13 -30.24
CA SER A 2 26.08 -2.88 -30.48
C SER A 2 25.41 -3.06 -29.12
N ASP A 3 24.85 -1.97 -28.58
CA ASP A 3 23.88 -2.02 -27.49
C ASP A 3 22.58 -2.58 -28.05
N SER A 4 22.54 -3.89 -28.29
CA SER A 4 21.29 -4.61 -28.40
C SER A 4 20.82 -4.84 -26.97
N ILE A 5 19.93 -3.98 -26.48
CA ILE A 5 19.17 -4.24 -25.26
C ILE A 5 18.64 -5.68 -25.37
N ASP A 6 19.19 -6.58 -24.53
CA ASP A 6 18.79 -7.97 -24.52
C ASP A 6 17.32 -8.01 -24.09
N VAL A 7 16.45 -8.40 -25.03
CA VAL A 7 15.00 -8.46 -24.84
C VAL A 7 14.68 -9.33 -23.61
N HIS A 8 15.53 -10.32 -23.32
CA HIS A 8 15.41 -11.14 -22.12
C HIS A 8 15.69 -10.36 -20.82
N GLY A 9 16.66 -9.45 -20.82
CA GLY A 9 16.94 -8.55 -19.69
C GLY A 9 15.79 -7.58 -19.41
N VAL A 10 15.18 -7.01 -20.47
CA VAL A 10 14.02 -6.12 -20.32
C VAL A 10 12.80 -6.86 -19.80
N ILE A 11 12.54 -8.07 -20.29
CA ILE A 11 11.43 -8.91 -19.81
C ILE A 11 11.64 -9.29 -18.34
N ALA A 12 12.86 -9.63 -17.93
CA ALA A 12 13.19 -9.93 -16.54
C ALA A 12 12.91 -8.73 -15.64
N LEU A 13 13.35 -7.53 -16.05
CA LEU A 13 13.15 -6.30 -15.31
C LEU A 13 11.65 -5.94 -15.20
N ILE A 14 10.91 -5.98 -16.30
CA ILE A 14 9.46 -5.73 -16.32
C ILE A 14 8.73 -6.77 -15.46
N GLY A 15 9.12 -8.05 -15.51
CA GLY A 15 8.55 -9.12 -14.70
C GLY A 15 8.72 -8.87 -13.19
N THR A 16 9.91 -8.49 -12.77
CA THR A 16 10.21 -8.22 -11.34
C THR A 16 9.45 -7.00 -10.80
N PHE A 17 9.26 -5.95 -11.59
CA PHE A 17 8.55 -4.74 -11.15
C PHE A 17 7.03 -4.80 -11.34
N SER A 18 6.54 -5.64 -12.26
CA SER A 18 5.10 -5.79 -12.51
C SER A 18 4.39 -6.54 -11.37
N LEU A 19 5.02 -7.54 -10.75
CA LEU A 19 4.40 -8.31 -9.68
C LEU A 19 4.04 -7.45 -8.44
N PRO A 20 4.95 -6.59 -7.92
CA PRO A 20 4.61 -5.64 -6.85
C PRO A 20 3.52 -4.64 -7.27
N ALA A 21 3.55 -4.14 -8.51
CA ALA A 21 2.55 -3.20 -9.02
C ALA A 21 1.15 -3.83 -9.06
N ILE A 22 1.05 -5.10 -9.49
CA ILE A 22 -0.20 -5.85 -9.50
C ILE A 22 -0.73 -6.04 -8.08
N ILE A 23 0.12 -6.36 -7.11
CA ILE A 23 -0.29 -6.52 -5.70
C ILE A 23 -0.90 -5.23 -5.15
N VAL A 24 -0.29 -4.08 -5.45
CA VAL A 24 -0.83 -2.76 -5.04
C VAL A 24 -2.18 -2.49 -5.69
N ILE A 25 -2.30 -2.72 -7.00
CA ILE A 25 -3.56 -2.54 -7.74
C ILE A 25 -4.67 -3.43 -7.17
N VAL A 26 -4.37 -4.70 -6.92
CA VAL A 26 -5.33 -5.64 -6.32
C VAL A 26 -5.75 -5.18 -4.93
N ALA A 27 -4.84 -4.68 -4.11
CA ALA A 27 -5.18 -4.14 -2.79
C ALA A 27 -6.12 -2.92 -2.89
N PHE A 28 -5.89 -2.01 -3.84
CA PHE A 28 -6.78 -0.88 -4.11
C PHE A 28 -8.17 -1.33 -4.59
N ILE A 29 -8.23 -2.30 -5.51
CA ILE A 29 -9.50 -2.84 -6.01
C ILE A 29 -10.27 -3.51 -4.87
N VAL A 30 -9.61 -4.31 -4.03
CA VAL A 30 -10.25 -4.97 -2.88
C VAL A 30 -10.80 -3.95 -1.87
N ASP A 31 -10.05 -2.87 -1.59
CA ASP A 31 -10.51 -1.81 -0.69
C ASP A 31 -11.71 -1.04 -1.29
N TYR A 32 -11.67 -0.77 -2.60
CA TYR A 32 -12.79 -0.14 -3.32
C TYR A 32 -14.04 -1.04 -3.33
N MET A 33 -13.87 -2.35 -3.57
CA MET A 33 -14.95 -3.33 -3.54
C MET A 33 -15.55 -3.47 -2.14
N LYS A 34 -14.74 -3.42 -1.08
CA LYS A 34 -15.24 -3.43 0.31
C LYS A 34 -16.13 -2.23 0.60
N LYS A 35 -15.73 -1.03 0.17
CA LYS A 35 -16.57 0.19 0.30
C LYS A 35 -17.88 0.05 -0.44
N LYS A 36 -17.86 -0.43 -1.69
CA LYS A 36 -19.08 -0.62 -2.49
C LYS A 36 -20.06 -1.61 -1.83
N ARG A 37 -19.56 -2.76 -1.36
CA ARG A 37 -20.38 -3.77 -0.66
C ARG A 37 -21.01 -3.23 0.62
N HIS A 38 -20.31 -2.37 1.36
CA HIS A 38 -20.85 -1.75 2.57
C HIS A 38 -22.09 -0.88 2.28
N TYR A 39 -22.04 -0.07 1.22
CA TYR A 39 -23.20 0.75 0.80
C TYR A 39 -24.36 -0.10 0.28
N GLU A 40 -24.07 -1.16 -0.48
CA GLU A 40 -25.10 -2.10 -0.97
C GLU A 40 -25.78 -2.86 0.18
N THR A 41 -25.03 -3.27 1.20
CA THR A 41 -25.60 -3.91 2.40
C THR A 41 -26.49 -2.95 3.19
N ILE A 42 -26.11 -1.67 3.30
CA ILE A 42 -26.94 -0.65 3.95
C ILE A 42 -28.25 -0.43 3.16
N GLN A 43 -28.17 -0.30 1.83
CA GLN A 43 -29.37 -0.11 1.00
C GLN A 43 -30.31 -1.31 1.09
N LYS A 44 -29.80 -2.54 0.95
CA LYS A 44 -30.62 -3.75 1.07
C LYS A 44 -31.23 -3.92 2.46
N ALA A 45 -30.52 -3.52 3.51
CA ALA A 45 -31.05 -3.57 4.89
C ALA A 45 -32.14 -2.52 5.13
N LEU A 46 -32.04 -1.34 4.50
CA LEU A 46 -33.09 -0.30 4.54
C LEU A 46 -34.33 -0.71 3.74
N GLU A 47 -34.15 -1.35 2.58
CA GLU A 47 -35.26 -1.89 1.77
C GLU A 47 -36.04 -3.01 2.48
N LEU A 48 -35.39 -3.74 3.39
CA LEU A 48 -36.02 -4.79 4.21
C LEU A 48 -36.83 -4.23 5.40
N GLY A 49 -36.99 -2.91 5.52
CA GLY A 49 -37.80 -2.29 6.56
C GLY A 49 -37.21 -2.35 7.97
N LYS A 50 -35.91 -2.65 8.11
CA LYS A 50 -35.21 -2.59 9.39
C LYS A 50 -34.93 -1.13 9.77
N ASP A 51 -35.20 -0.79 11.03
CA ASP A 51 -34.98 0.54 11.57
C ASP A 51 -33.53 1.02 11.31
N PRO A 52 -33.32 2.20 10.71
CA PRO A 52 -32.00 2.74 10.38
C PRO A 52 -31.08 2.87 11.59
N GLU A 53 -31.63 2.99 12.80
CA GLU A 53 -30.87 3.01 14.05
C GLU A 53 -30.28 1.65 14.43
N GLN A 54 -31.01 0.55 14.22
CA GLN A 54 -30.50 -0.80 14.49
C GLN A 54 -29.42 -1.20 13.49
N ILE A 55 -29.58 -0.80 12.22
CA ILE A 55 -28.57 -1.01 11.18
C ILE A 55 -27.31 -0.18 11.49
N LYS A 56 -27.47 1.09 11.89
CA LYS A 56 -26.35 1.92 12.38
C LYS A 56 -25.67 1.30 13.60
N ALA A 57 -26.40 0.73 14.54
CA ALA A 57 -25.82 0.10 15.72
C ALA A 57 -25.00 -1.15 15.36
N LEU A 58 -25.54 -2.05 14.52
CA LEU A 58 -24.82 -3.23 14.01
C LEU A 58 -23.57 -2.83 13.18
N LEU A 59 -23.70 -1.83 12.31
CA LEU A 59 -22.57 -1.34 11.50
C LEU A 59 -21.60 -0.46 12.30
N ALA A 60 -22.02 0.16 13.39
CA ALA A 60 -21.14 0.89 14.31
C ALA A 60 -20.32 -0.06 15.18
N ILE A 61 -20.85 -1.25 15.49
CA ILE A 61 -20.09 -2.34 16.10
C ILE A 61 -19.05 -2.87 15.08
N GLU A 62 -19.42 -2.92 13.81
CA GLU A 62 -18.53 -3.36 12.73
C GLU A 62 -17.65 -2.25 12.13
N LYS A 63 -17.83 -0.98 12.52
CA LYS A 63 -16.80 0.04 12.30
C LYS A 63 -15.59 -0.45 13.09
N PRO A 64 -14.52 -0.94 12.43
CA PRO A 64 -13.33 -1.27 13.16
C PRO A 64 -12.95 0.01 13.90
N LYS A 65 -12.48 -0.12 15.14
CA LYS A 65 -11.76 0.93 15.86
C LYS A 65 -10.45 1.26 15.13
N THR A 66 -10.49 1.52 13.83
CA THR A 66 -9.47 2.27 13.12
C THR A 66 -9.70 3.72 13.51
N ARG A 67 -9.35 4.08 14.75
CA ARG A 67 -8.68 5.37 14.89
C ARG A 67 -7.60 5.33 13.82
N ALA A 68 -7.67 6.22 12.85
CA ALA A 68 -6.72 6.37 11.78
C ALA A 68 -5.38 6.83 12.36
N ASN A 69 -4.77 6.00 13.22
CA ASN A 69 -3.55 6.26 13.95
C ASN A 69 -2.34 6.28 13.01
N GLY A 70 -2.56 6.24 11.69
CA GLY A 70 -1.54 6.15 10.67
C GLY A 70 -0.69 4.88 10.71
N ILE A 71 -0.90 3.96 11.67
CA ILE A 71 -0.03 2.79 11.91
C ILE A 71 0.14 1.93 10.64
N GLY A 72 -0.86 1.91 9.75
CA GLY A 72 -0.74 1.26 8.43
C GLY A 72 0.35 1.88 7.54
N PHE A 73 0.47 3.21 7.53
CA PHE A 73 1.54 3.92 6.80
C PHE A 73 2.92 3.68 7.42
N LEU A 74 3.01 3.56 8.75
CA LEU A 74 4.27 3.19 9.41
C LEU A 74 4.69 1.76 9.04
N LYS A 75 3.77 0.79 9.18
CA LYS A 75 4.05 -0.62 8.85
C LYS A 75 4.42 -0.78 7.38
N GLY A 76 3.63 -0.17 6.47
CA GLY A 76 3.92 -0.18 5.04
C GLY A 76 5.24 0.51 4.71
N GLY A 77 5.49 1.69 5.28
CA GLY A 77 6.71 2.45 5.04
C GLY A 77 7.98 1.74 5.53
N VAL A 78 7.95 1.11 6.71
CA VAL A 78 9.09 0.32 7.22
C VAL A 78 9.37 -0.89 6.33
N VAL A 79 8.33 -1.60 5.89
CA VAL A 79 8.50 -2.75 4.97
C VAL A 79 9.10 -2.29 3.64
N VAL A 80 8.55 -1.23 3.03
CA VAL A 80 9.03 -0.72 1.74
C VAL A 80 10.45 -0.16 1.85
N ALA A 81 10.77 0.57 2.93
CA ALA A 81 12.13 1.06 3.17
C ALA A 81 13.12 -0.10 3.38
N GLY A 82 12.69 -1.15 4.08
CA GLY A 82 13.46 -2.38 4.26
C GLY A 82 13.75 -3.11 2.95
N ILE A 83 12.77 -3.17 2.02
CA ILE A 83 12.97 -3.73 0.68
C ILE A 83 14.00 -2.90 -0.09
N GLY A 84 13.87 -1.56 -0.11
CA GLY A 84 14.83 -0.68 -0.78
C GLY A 84 16.25 -0.82 -0.23
N ALA A 85 16.38 -0.89 1.10
CA ALA A 85 17.67 -1.11 1.77
C ALA A 85 18.26 -2.49 1.46
N GLY A 86 17.42 -3.54 1.47
CA GLY A 86 17.83 -4.90 1.13
C GLY A 86 18.30 -5.03 -0.31
N LEU A 87 17.61 -4.40 -1.26
CA LEU A 87 18.01 -4.36 -2.67
C LEU A 87 19.33 -3.62 -2.86
N ALA A 88 19.53 -2.48 -2.20
CA ALA A 88 20.79 -1.74 -2.26
C ALA A 88 21.96 -2.54 -1.65
N PHE A 89 21.70 -3.27 -0.56
CA PHE A 89 22.71 -4.13 0.07
C PHE A 89 23.06 -5.34 -0.81
N MET A 90 22.07 -5.92 -1.48
CA MET A 90 22.30 -7.01 -2.43
C MET A 90 23.06 -6.54 -3.67
N ALA A 91 22.78 -5.33 -4.15
CA ALA A 91 23.53 -4.68 -5.23
C ALA A 91 25.01 -4.48 -4.88
N LEU A 92 25.33 -4.14 -3.63
CA LEU A 92 26.71 -4.06 -3.13
C LEU A 92 27.43 -5.42 -3.19
N ILE A 93 26.76 -6.50 -2.77
CA ILE A 93 27.34 -7.85 -2.75
C ILE A 93 27.58 -8.35 -4.18
N LEU A 94 26.66 -8.05 -5.10
CA LEU A 94 26.71 -8.50 -6.50
C LEU A 94 27.54 -7.58 -7.41
N ALA A 95 28.01 -6.43 -6.91
CA ALA A 95 28.69 -5.39 -7.70
C ALA A 95 27.86 -4.86 -8.89
N GLU A 96 26.53 -4.88 -8.75
CA GLU A 96 25.55 -4.50 -9.77
C GLU A 96 25.11 -3.04 -9.57
N ASN A 97 25.76 -2.10 -10.28
CA ASN A 97 25.48 -0.67 -10.13
C ASN A 97 24.10 -0.26 -10.66
N GLU A 98 23.51 -1.02 -11.57
CA GLU A 98 22.21 -0.71 -12.18
C GLU A 98 21.05 -0.87 -11.19
N VAL A 99 21.23 -1.68 -10.14
CA VAL A 99 20.20 -1.97 -9.13
C VAL A 99 20.11 -0.86 -8.07
N PHE A 100 21.15 -0.02 -7.95
CA PHE A 100 21.17 1.07 -6.96
C PHE A 100 20.09 2.13 -7.19
N ALA A 101 19.88 2.54 -8.44
CA ALA A 101 18.88 3.55 -8.78
C ALA A 101 17.44 3.12 -8.41
N PRO A 102 16.95 1.93 -8.82
CA PRO A 102 15.64 1.47 -8.39
C PRO A 102 15.59 1.17 -6.89
N ALA A 103 16.65 0.64 -6.28
CA ALA A 103 16.69 0.40 -4.83
C ALA A 103 16.56 1.69 -4.01
N ALA A 104 17.24 2.76 -4.44
CA ALA A 104 17.14 4.09 -3.83
C ALA A 104 15.72 4.66 -3.96
N LEU A 105 15.06 4.51 -5.11
CA LEU A 105 13.66 4.92 -5.26
C LEU A 105 12.73 4.18 -4.30
N VAL A 106 12.85 2.86 -4.21
CA VAL A 106 12.02 2.06 -3.29
C VAL A 106 12.25 2.49 -1.84
N LEU A 107 13.50 2.79 -1.46
CA LEU A 107 13.84 3.29 -0.13
C LEU A 107 13.19 4.66 0.14
N VAL A 108 13.26 5.59 -0.81
CA VAL A 108 12.63 6.92 -0.71
C VAL A 108 11.10 6.82 -0.59
N LEU A 109 10.46 5.89 -1.31
CA LEU A 109 9.03 5.63 -1.17
C LEU A 109 8.68 5.12 0.23
N GLY A 110 9.49 4.20 0.77
CA GLY A 110 9.33 3.70 2.14
C GLY A 110 9.45 4.81 3.19
N LEU A 111 10.49 5.65 3.08
CA LEU A 111 10.67 6.81 3.95
C LEU A 111 9.51 7.80 3.84
N SER A 112 8.99 8.04 2.63
CA SER A 112 7.85 8.94 2.42
C SER A 112 6.60 8.46 3.16
N LEU A 113 6.31 7.16 3.16
CA LEU A 113 5.21 6.58 3.94
C LEU A 113 5.40 6.73 5.45
N ILE A 114 6.65 6.60 5.94
CA ILE A 114 6.99 6.84 7.35
C ILE A 114 6.78 8.32 7.71
N ILE A 115 7.17 9.25 6.84
CA ILE A 115 6.96 10.69 7.04
C ILE A 115 5.46 11.01 7.09
N VAL A 116 4.66 10.45 6.18
CA VAL A 116 3.21 10.59 6.17
C VAL A 116 2.60 10.09 7.50
N TYR A 117 3.09 8.98 8.04
CA TYR A 117 2.68 8.53 9.38
C TYR A 117 2.97 9.57 10.46
N TYR A 118 4.18 10.15 10.48
CA TYR A 118 4.54 11.17 11.47
C TYR A 118 3.66 12.42 11.34
N LEU A 119 3.35 12.87 10.12
CA LEU A 119 2.47 14.01 9.88
C LEU A 119 1.04 13.75 10.38
N ILE A 120 0.48 12.58 10.10
CA ILE A 120 -0.86 12.19 10.57
C ILE A 120 -0.87 12.09 12.10
N ARG A 121 0.17 11.50 12.70
CA ARG A 121 0.30 11.37 14.16
C ARG A 121 0.45 12.73 14.85
N GLN A 122 1.16 13.68 14.26
CA GLN A 122 1.29 15.04 14.80
C GLN A 122 -0.04 15.80 14.75
N ARG A 123 -0.77 15.72 13.62
CA ARG A 123 -2.11 16.34 13.53
C ARG A 123 -3.11 15.74 14.52
N GLY A 124 -3.01 14.45 14.82
CA GLY A 124 -3.84 13.78 15.83
C GLY A 124 -3.52 14.15 17.28
N LYS A 125 -2.41 14.86 17.56
CA LYS A 125 -2.04 15.36 18.90
C LYS A 125 -2.40 16.83 19.13
N SER A 126 -2.82 17.55 18.09
CA SER A 126 -3.11 19.00 18.14
C SER A 126 -4.60 19.34 18.29
N ASN A 127 -5.46 18.33 18.46
CA ASN A 127 -6.87 18.44 18.84
C ASN A 127 -7.09 17.70 20.17
#